data_AF-A0A839N7L7-F1
#
_entry.id   AF-A0A839N7L7-F1
#
_cell.length_a   1.000
_cell.length_b   1.000
_cell.length_c   1.000
_cell.angle_alpha   90.00
_cell.angle_beta   90.00
_cell.angle_gamma   90.00
#
_symmetry.space_group_name_H-M   'P 1'
#
loop_
_entity.id
_entity.type
_entity.pdbx_description
1 polymer ?
#
loop_
_entity_poly.entity_id
_entity_poly.type
_entity_poly.pdbx_seq_one_letter_code
_entity_poly.pdbx_strand_id
1 'polypeptide(L)'
;MILVNIKQSGRRAVTPGQIQDAAAGSWVVSEKSLQDHGDVLAAVRQNEVVGAWPIEGHTRDDAGRVSFVLGQPGPREKRLVGSPSPQRWVKGAANPVKVVPTADDSSDAGEVRQVRLQGWTLRVYPDNSVRLNAPAAGGRLMVDSVLPGPGGGSLGARLVAASVD
;
A
#
# COMPACT_ATOMS: atom_id res chain seq x y z
N MET A 1 -2.52 4.98 -1.63
CA MET A 1 -1.10 4.89 -1.97
C MET A 1 -0.23 5.75 -1.06
N ILE A 2 0.88 5.17 -0.57
CA ILE A 2 1.94 5.84 0.17
C ILE A 2 3.06 6.22 -0.80
N LEU A 3 3.54 7.46 -0.70
CA LEU A 3 4.64 7.99 -1.48
C LEU A 3 5.83 8.24 -0.56
N VAL A 4 7.02 7.74 -0.94
CA VAL A 4 8.25 7.92 -0.16
C VAL A 4 9.33 8.61 -0.98
N ASN A 5 9.91 9.67 -0.45
CA ASN A 5 10.98 10.41 -1.10
C ASN A 5 12.33 9.79 -0.73
N ILE A 6 12.88 9.00 -1.65
CA ILE A 6 14.12 8.24 -1.41
C ILE A 6 15.40 9.08 -1.53
N LYS A 7 15.32 10.41 -1.67
CA LYS A 7 16.51 11.28 -1.65
C LYS A 7 17.25 11.26 -0.32
N GLN A 8 16.56 10.98 0.79
CA GLN A 8 17.15 11.00 2.13
C GLN A 8 17.81 9.66 2.51
N SER A 9 17.30 8.53 2.00
CA SER A 9 17.84 7.18 2.21
C SER A 9 18.83 6.74 1.11
N GLY A 10 18.85 7.40 -0.05
CA GLY A 10 19.40 6.81 -1.27
C GLY A 10 20.18 7.75 -2.18
N ARG A 11 21.16 8.51 -1.65
CA ARG A 11 22.16 9.20 -2.51
C ARG A 11 22.92 8.26 -3.47
N ARG A 12 22.76 6.92 -3.34
CA ARG A 12 23.45 5.87 -4.12
C ARG A 12 22.56 4.79 -4.74
N ALA A 13 21.22 4.87 -4.63
CA ALA A 13 20.36 3.86 -5.27
C ALA A 13 20.27 4.12 -6.78
N VAL A 14 21.02 3.35 -7.57
CA VAL A 14 21.15 3.46 -9.04
C VAL A 14 20.39 2.33 -9.75
N THR A 15 20.21 1.17 -9.11
CA THR A 15 19.53 0.01 -9.70
C THR A 15 18.09 -0.17 -9.18
N PRO A 16 17.21 -0.87 -9.92
CA PRO A 16 15.85 -1.15 -9.46
C PRO A 16 15.77 -1.80 -8.06
N GLY A 17 16.67 -2.75 -7.77
CA GLY A 17 16.74 -3.39 -6.46
C GLY A 17 17.10 -2.40 -5.35
N GLN A 18 18.08 -1.52 -5.58
CA GLN A 18 18.46 -0.51 -4.59
C GLN A 18 17.35 0.54 -4.37
N ILE A 19 16.56 0.86 -5.40
CA ILE A 19 15.40 1.73 -5.25
C ILE A 19 14.35 1.04 -4.38
N GLN A 20 14.09 -0.24 -4.60
CA GLN A 20 13.16 -1.04 -3.79
C GLN A 20 13.61 -1.13 -2.33
N ASP A 21 14.89 -1.44 -2.08
CA ASP A 21 15.46 -1.49 -0.73
C ASP A 21 15.35 -0.14 -0.02
N ALA A 22 15.67 0.96 -0.72
CA ALA A 22 15.56 2.30 -0.19
C ALA A 22 14.11 2.71 0.10
N ALA A 23 13.15 2.18 -0.67
CA ALA A 23 11.73 2.44 -0.54
C ALA A 23 11.08 1.60 0.58
N ALA A 24 11.59 0.41 0.84
CA ALA A 24 11.10 -0.48 1.88
C ALA A 24 11.41 0.00 3.31
N GLY A 25 12.43 0.86 3.49
CA GLY A 25 13.02 1.08 4.82
C GLY A 25 12.53 2.30 5.61
N SER A 26 12.18 2.06 6.88
CA SER A 26 12.17 3.00 8.03
C SER A 26 11.58 4.40 7.76
N TRP A 27 10.25 4.46 7.76
CA TRP A 27 9.48 5.68 7.50
C TRP A 27 8.58 6.07 8.68
N VAL A 28 8.34 7.36 8.87
CA VAL A 28 7.34 7.83 9.82
C VAL A 28 5.98 7.84 9.12
N VAL A 29 5.15 6.83 9.38
CA VAL A 29 3.82 6.66 8.77
C VAL A 29 2.79 6.40 9.87
N SER A 30 1.68 7.12 9.84
CA SER A 30 0.61 6.92 10.82
C SER A 30 -0.15 5.61 10.54
N GLU A 31 -0.75 5.03 11.59
CA GLU A 31 -1.56 3.82 11.45
C GLU A 31 -2.77 4.04 10.54
N LYS A 32 -3.42 5.19 10.70
CA LYS A 32 -4.52 5.61 9.82
C LYS A 32 -4.09 5.67 8.37
N SER A 33 -2.89 6.18 8.08
CA SER A 33 -2.33 6.23 6.73
C SER A 33 -2.08 4.83 6.16
N LEU A 34 -1.63 3.87 6.98
CA LEU A 34 -1.46 2.48 6.55
C LEU A 34 -2.80 1.82 6.23
N GLN A 35 -3.82 2.01 7.06
CA GLN A 35 -5.15 1.47 6.82
C GLN A 35 -5.80 2.08 5.57
N ASP A 36 -5.70 3.40 5.43
CA ASP A 36 -6.39 4.17 4.39
C ASP A 36 -5.65 4.15 3.04
N HIS A 37 -4.32 4.01 3.04
CA HIS A 37 -3.50 4.19 1.85
C HIS A 37 -2.36 3.17 1.69
N GLY A 38 -2.24 2.18 2.58
CA GLY A 38 -1.20 1.15 2.56
C GLY A 38 -1.44 0.05 1.53
N ASP A 39 -1.98 0.39 0.36
CA ASP A 39 -2.19 -0.53 -0.75
C ASP A 39 -0.98 -0.62 -1.70
N VAL A 40 -0.45 0.54 -2.07
CA VAL A 40 0.70 0.69 -2.97
C VAL A 40 1.72 1.61 -2.33
N LEU A 41 2.99 1.29 -2.48
CA LEU A 41 4.11 2.17 -2.15
C LEU A 41 4.79 2.64 -3.42
N ALA A 42 4.91 3.95 -3.60
CA ALA A 42 5.63 4.56 -4.72
C ALA A 42 6.88 5.30 -4.21
N ALA A 43 8.04 4.92 -4.74
CA ALA A 43 9.29 5.61 -4.52
C ALA A 43 9.37 6.83 -5.45
N VAL A 44 9.57 8.00 -4.86
CA VAL A 44 9.66 9.28 -5.55
C VAL A 44 11.07 9.82 -5.45
N ARG A 45 11.63 10.25 -6.58
CA ARG A 45 12.91 10.96 -6.65
C ARG A 45 12.75 12.12 -7.62
N GLN A 46 13.20 13.31 -7.22
CA GLN A 46 13.11 14.51 -8.07
C GLN A 46 11.68 14.81 -8.58
N ASN A 47 10.65 14.50 -7.78
CA ASN A 47 9.23 14.61 -8.15
C ASN A 47 8.79 13.71 -9.30
N GLU A 48 9.52 12.63 -9.56
CA GLU A 48 9.17 11.56 -10.49
C GLU A 48 9.06 10.23 -9.72
N VAL A 49 8.12 9.38 -10.11
CA VAL A 49 7.98 8.04 -9.56
C VAL A 49 9.02 7.13 -10.21
N VAL A 50 9.98 6.66 -9.42
CA VAL A 50 11.09 5.81 -9.89
C VAL A 50 10.91 4.33 -9.57
N GLY A 51 9.85 4.00 -8.84
CA GLY A 51 9.45 2.63 -8.54
C GLY A 51 8.10 2.60 -7.83
N ALA A 52 7.34 1.54 -8.03
CA ALA A 52 6.07 1.32 -7.35
C ALA A 52 5.84 -0.17 -7.13
N TRP A 53 5.28 -0.52 -5.98
CA TRP A 53 5.05 -1.91 -5.58
C TRP A 53 3.77 -2.03 -4.75
N PRO A 54 3.06 -3.18 -4.84
CA PRO A 54 2.04 -3.50 -3.85
C PRO A 54 2.72 -3.66 -2.49
N ILE A 55 2.10 -3.12 -1.44
CA ILE A 55 2.52 -3.37 -0.06
C ILE A 55 1.92 -4.72 0.34
N GLU A 56 2.71 -5.71 0.72
CA GLU A 56 2.16 -7.00 1.20
C GLU A 56 2.00 -7.00 2.73
N GLY A 57 2.86 -6.26 3.41
CA GLY A 57 2.84 -6.14 4.85
C GLY A 57 3.77 -5.01 5.32
N HIS A 58 3.86 -4.85 6.63
CA HIS A 58 4.80 -3.91 7.22
C HIS A 58 5.19 -4.38 8.63
N THR A 59 6.36 -3.93 9.09
CA THR A 59 6.84 -4.08 10.46
C THR A 59 7.11 -2.69 11.04
N ARG A 60 7.08 -2.60 12.37
CA ARG A 60 7.50 -1.39 13.10
C ARG A 60 8.72 -1.69 13.94
N ASP A 61 9.67 -0.76 13.94
CA ASP A 61 10.80 -0.78 14.86
C ASP A 61 10.44 -0.15 16.23
N ASP A 62 11.36 -0.25 17.19
CA ASP A 62 11.19 0.30 18.54
C ASP A 62 11.02 1.84 18.56
N ALA A 63 11.44 2.52 17.48
CA ALA A 63 11.23 3.96 17.30
C ALA A 63 9.89 4.28 16.61
N GLY A 64 9.05 3.27 16.36
CA GLY A 64 7.75 3.40 15.73
C GLY A 64 7.80 3.66 14.22
N ARG A 65 8.96 3.49 13.57
CA ARG A 65 9.12 3.68 12.12
C ARG A 65 8.72 2.40 11.40
N VAL A 66 8.11 2.58 10.22
CA VAL A 66 7.50 1.52 9.44
C VAL A 66 8.47 1.09 8.33
N SER A 67 8.71 -0.21 8.26
CA SER A 67 9.37 -0.87 7.13
C SER A 67 8.35 -1.73 6.38
N PHE A 68 8.39 -1.71 5.05
CA PHE A 68 7.40 -2.35 4.20
C PHE A 68 7.92 -3.66 3.62
N VAL A 69 7.05 -4.66 3.57
CA VAL A 69 7.22 -5.85 2.73
C VAL A 69 6.59 -5.54 1.38
N LEU A 70 7.41 -5.52 0.32
CA LEU A 70 6.99 -5.11 -1.02
C LEU A 70 6.87 -6.34 -1.93
N GLY A 71 5.72 -6.47 -2.57
CA GLY A 71 5.44 -7.55 -3.52
C GLY A 71 5.96 -7.29 -4.93
N GLN A 72 5.71 -8.25 -5.81
CA GLN A 72 6.06 -8.13 -7.24
C GLN A 72 5.18 -7.05 -7.91
N PRO A 73 5.75 -6.10 -8.66
CA PRO A 73 4.96 -5.04 -9.30
C PRO A 73 4.08 -5.59 -10.43
N GLY A 74 2.78 -5.31 -10.36
CA GLY A 74 1.79 -5.67 -11.37
C GLY A 74 1.65 -4.61 -12.48
N PRO A 75 0.69 -4.78 -13.41
CA PRO A 75 0.44 -3.83 -14.48
C PRO A 75 0.16 -2.40 -13.97
N ARG A 76 -0.59 -2.28 -12.87
CA ARG A 76 -0.94 -1.00 -12.23
C ARG A 76 0.29 -0.25 -11.75
N GLU A 77 1.16 -0.90 -10.98
CA GLU A 77 2.36 -0.26 -10.42
C GLU A 77 3.35 0.11 -11.52
N LYS A 78 3.50 -0.75 -12.54
CA LYS A 78 4.38 -0.49 -13.68
C LYS A 78 3.98 0.77 -14.45
N ARG A 79 2.69 1.09 -14.56
CA ARG A 79 2.21 2.32 -15.21
C ARG A 79 2.58 3.59 -14.44
N LEU A 80 2.80 3.49 -13.13
CA LEU A 80 3.19 4.63 -12.30
C LEU A 80 4.65 5.01 -12.52
N VAL A 81 5.53 4.06 -12.85
CA VAL A 81 6.97 4.32 -12.98
C VAL A 81 7.24 5.22 -14.19
N GLY A 82 8.06 6.26 -14.00
CA GLY A 82 8.35 7.30 -15.00
C GLY A 82 7.33 8.42 -15.05
N SER A 83 6.23 8.31 -14.30
CA SER A 83 5.22 9.39 -14.23
C SER A 83 5.62 10.47 -13.22
N PRO A 84 5.13 11.72 -13.41
CA PRO A 84 5.25 12.76 -12.39
C PRO A 84 4.62 12.31 -11.07
N SER A 85 5.26 12.62 -9.95
CA SER A 85 4.68 12.35 -8.64
C SER A 85 3.37 13.15 -8.49
N PRO A 86 2.26 12.51 -8.03
CA PRO A 86 0.99 13.20 -7.83
C PRO A 86 1.06 14.24 -6.71
N GLN A 87 2.14 14.23 -5.91
CA GLN A 87 2.43 15.24 -4.92
C GLN A 87 3.87 15.72 -5.06
N ARG A 88 4.05 17.04 -5.16
CA ARG A 88 5.40 17.62 -5.27
C ARG A 88 6.05 17.80 -3.91
N TRP A 89 7.31 17.40 -3.77
CA TRP A 89 8.20 17.81 -2.70
C TRP A 89 8.92 19.09 -3.09
N VAL A 90 8.77 20.11 -2.25
CA VAL A 90 9.56 21.33 -2.32
C VAL A 90 10.91 21.14 -1.62
N LYS A 91 11.91 21.91 -2.04
CA LYS A 91 13.24 21.91 -1.41
C LYS A 91 13.10 22.28 0.08
N GLY A 92 13.67 21.47 0.97
CA GLY A 92 13.60 21.69 2.43
C GLY A 92 12.38 21.06 3.12
N ALA A 93 11.52 20.33 2.41
CA ALA A 93 10.44 19.58 3.04
C ALA A 93 11.00 18.54 4.03
N ALA A 94 10.60 18.65 5.30
CA ALA A 94 11.09 17.79 6.38
C ALA A 94 10.50 16.37 6.35
N ASN A 95 9.27 16.21 5.83
CA ASN A 95 8.61 14.91 5.78
C ASN A 95 8.89 14.20 4.44
N PRO A 96 9.63 13.07 4.44
CA PRO A 96 9.88 12.30 3.24
C PRO A 96 8.69 11.43 2.82
N VAL A 97 7.60 11.38 3.60
CA VAL A 97 6.41 10.59 3.29
C VAL A 97 5.24 11.49 2.94
N LYS A 98 4.48 11.10 1.92
CA LYS A 98 3.15 11.64 1.63
C LYS A 98 2.17 10.52 1.38
N VAL A 99 0.89 10.77 1.63
CA VAL A 99 -0.19 9.85 1.29
C VAL A 99 -1.09 10.49 0.25
N VAL A 100 -1.54 9.70 -0.69
CA VAL A 100 -2.54 10.10 -1.66
C VAL A 100 -3.62 9.01 -1.76
N PRO A 101 -4.87 9.40 -2.05
CA PRO A 101 -5.83 8.45 -2.61
C PRO A 101 -5.12 7.76 -3.76
N THR A 102 -5.22 6.44 -3.84
CA THR A 102 -4.76 5.83 -5.07
C THR A 102 -5.69 6.34 -6.16
N ALA A 103 -5.15 6.98 -7.19
CA ALA A 103 -5.94 7.49 -8.29
C ALA A 103 -6.84 6.36 -8.79
N ASP A 104 -8.15 6.57 -8.69
CA ASP A 104 -9.12 5.85 -9.47
C ASP A 104 -8.74 6.11 -10.93
N ASP A 105 -8.48 5.04 -11.70
CA ASP A 105 -8.33 5.10 -13.16
C ASP A 105 -9.71 5.52 -13.72
N SER A 106 -10.03 6.80 -13.55
CA SER A 106 -11.23 7.47 -14.04
C SER A 106 -11.03 7.85 -15.50
N SER A 107 -10.79 6.81 -16.30
CA SER A 107 -11.12 6.75 -17.71
C SER A 107 -11.62 5.32 -17.97
N ASP A 108 -12.92 5.11 -17.75
CA ASP A 108 -13.69 3.90 -18.08
C ASP A 108 -13.29 2.54 -17.44
N ALA A 109 -12.63 2.52 -16.27
CA ALA A 109 -12.23 1.27 -15.63
C ALA A 109 -12.60 1.18 -14.14
N GLY A 110 -13.89 0.93 -13.84
CA GLY A 110 -14.40 0.43 -12.55
C GLY A 110 -14.10 1.27 -11.30
N GLU A 111 -15.11 1.52 -10.46
CA GLU A 111 -14.90 2.19 -9.18
C GLU A 111 -14.30 1.23 -8.15
N VAL A 112 -13.26 1.67 -7.40
CA VAL A 112 -12.77 0.91 -6.24
C VAL A 112 -13.85 0.92 -5.16
N ARG A 113 -14.43 -0.25 -4.87
CA ARG A 113 -15.47 -0.38 -3.84
C ARG A 113 -14.80 -0.63 -2.49
N GLN A 114 -15.02 0.26 -1.52
CA GLN A 114 -14.46 0.14 -0.17
C GLN A 114 -15.56 -0.07 0.87
N VAL A 115 -15.34 -1.04 1.78
CA VAL A 115 -16.19 -1.27 2.96
C VAL A 115 -15.33 -1.25 4.22
N ARG A 116 -15.82 -0.57 5.27
CA ARG A 116 -15.20 -0.59 6.60
C ARG A 116 -16.14 -1.22 7.61
N LEU A 117 -15.64 -2.18 8.38
CA LEU A 117 -16.42 -2.89 9.40
C LEU A 117 -15.53 -3.20 10.59
N GLN A 118 -15.88 -2.69 11.79
CA GLN A 118 -15.16 -2.99 13.04
C GLN A 118 -13.63 -2.83 12.94
N GLY A 119 -13.16 -1.75 12.29
CA GLY A 119 -11.73 -1.48 12.10
C GLY A 119 -11.06 -2.23 10.94
N TRP A 120 -11.75 -3.20 10.34
CA TRP A 120 -11.32 -3.82 9.09
C TRP A 120 -11.62 -2.92 7.91
N THR A 121 -10.76 -2.95 6.89
CA THR A 121 -11.00 -2.26 5.62
C THR A 121 -10.87 -3.25 4.47
N LEU A 122 -11.95 -3.44 3.71
CA LEU A 122 -12.00 -4.22 2.49
C LEU A 122 -11.99 -3.27 1.29
N ARG A 123 -11.12 -3.52 0.30
CA ARG A 123 -11.11 -2.83 -0.99
C ARG A 123 -11.22 -3.84 -2.12
N VAL A 124 -12.17 -3.62 -3.03
CA VAL A 124 -12.34 -4.37 -4.26
C VAL A 124 -11.93 -3.48 -5.42
N TYR A 125 -10.93 -3.90 -6.17
CA TYR A 125 -10.37 -3.16 -7.29
C TYR A 125 -11.08 -3.53 -8.62
N PRO A 126 -10.90 -2.73 -9.69
CA PRO A 126 -11.55 -2.96 -10.98
C PRO A 126 -11.13 -4.27 -11.67
N ASP A 127 -9.95 -4.78 -11.35
CA ASP A 127 -9.45 -6.09 -11.80
C ASP A 127 -10.01 -7.27 -10.99
N ASN A 128 -11.01 -7.01 -10.13
CA ASN A 128 -11.59 -7.93 -9.16
C ASN A 128 -10.61 -8.47 -8.12
N SER A 129 -9.42 -7.88 -7.99
CA SER A 129 -8.55 -8.15 -6.84
C SER A 129 -9.16 -7.54 -5.59
N VAL A 130 -8.91 -8.20 -4.45
CA VAL A 130 -9.48 -7.81 -3.16
C VAL A 130 -8.35 -7.68 -2.15
N ARG A 131 -8.33 -6.57 -1.42
CA ARG A 131 -7.41 -6.37 -0.29
C ARG A 131 -8.19 -6.18 1.00
N LEU A 132 -7.81 -6.93 2.01
CA LEU A 132 -8.34 -6.81 3.36
C LEU A 132 -7.22 -6.35 4.31
N ASN A 133 -7.43 -5.23 4.97
CA ASN A 133 -6.55 -4.72 6.02
C ASN A 133 -7.16 -5.01 7.39
N ALA A 134 -6.37 -5.60 8.28
CA ALA A 134 -6.76 -5.89 9.66
C ALA A 134 -6.79 -4.62 10.54
N PRO A 135 -7.54 -4.63 11.66
CA PRO A 135 -7.52 -3.55 12.63
C PRO A 135 -6.16 -3.44 13.32
N ALA A 136 -5.78 -2.22 13.71
CA ALA A 136 -4.53 -1.96 14.42
C ALA A 136 -4.38 -2.73 15.75
N ALA A 137 -5.50 -2.94 16.46
CA ALA A 137 -5.54 -3.70 17.71
C ALA A 137 -5.37 -5.23 17.51
N GLY A 138 -5.16 -5.66 16.27
CA GLY A 138 -5.22 -7.06 15.88
C GLY A 138 -6.64 -7.46 15.48
N GLY A 139 -6.71 -8.49 14.65
CA GLY A 139 -7.94 -9.11 14.22
C GLY A 139 -7.63 -10.45 13.58
N ARG A 140 -8.53 -11.41 13.72
CA ARG A 140 -8.40 -12.72 13.08
C ARG A 140 -9.34 -12.78 11.88
N LEU A 141 -8.77 -13.11 10.72
CA LEU A 141 -9.54 -13.54 9.55
C LEU A 141 -9.72 -15.05 9.65
N MET A 142 -10.97 -15.50 9.76
CA MET A 142 -11.31 -16.92 9.61
C MET A 142 -11.85 -17.14 8.20
N VAL A 143 -11.27 -18.10 7.49
CA VAL A 143 -11.78 -18.55 6.19
C VAL A 143 -12.62 -19.78 6.43
N ASP A 144 -13.93 -19.64 6.28
CA ASP A 144 -14.91 -20.69 6.58
C ASP A 144 -15.03 -21.70 5.43
N SER A 145 -14.89 -21.23 4.19
CA SER A 145 -14.99 -22.09 3.01
C SER A 145 -14.28 -21.49 1.80
N VAL A 146 -13.73 -22.37 0.96
CA VAL A 146 -13.24 -22.05 -0.38
C VAL A 146 -13.90 -23.05 -1.33
N LEU A 147 -14.88 -22.58 -2.09
CA LEU A 147 -15.65 -23.42 -3.00
C LEU A 147 -15.28 -23.07 -4.43
N PRO A 148 -14.67 -23.97 -5.22
CA PRO A 148 -14.45 -23.73 -6.64
C PRO A 148 -15.80 -23.67 -7.39
N GLY A 149 -15.88 -22.80 -8.39
CA GLY A 149 -17.08 -22.64 -9.21
C GLY A 149 -16.72 -22.36 -10.67
N PRO A 150 -17.58 -22.75 -11.64
CA PRO A 150 -17.39 -22.44 -13.04
C PRO A 150 -17.56 -20.92 -13.24
N GLY A 151 -16.45 -20.19 -13.27
CA GLY A 151 -16.41 -18.72 -13.33
C GLY A 151 -15.57 -18.06 -12.23
N GLY A 152 -14.98 -18.84 -11.32
CA GLY A 152 -14.22 -18.34 -10.17
C GLY A 152 -14.77 -18.90 -8.87
N GLY A 153 -13.89 -19.26 -7.94
CA GLY A 153 -14.30 -19.79 -6.64
C GLY A 153 -14.98 -18.73 -5.77
N SER A 154 -15.79 -19.19 -4.82
CA SER A 154 -16.31 -18.36 -3.73
C SER A 154 -15.49 -18.60 -2.46
N LEU A 155 -15.23 -17.53 -1.72
CA LEU A 155 -14.57 -17.58 -0.42
C LEU A 155 -15.54 -17.02 0.63
N GLY A 156 -15.94 -17.87 1.58
CA GLY A 156 -16.64 -17.47 2.78
C GLY A 156 -15.62 -17.13 3.87
N ALA A 157 -15.70 -15.93 4.44
CA ALA A 157 -14.84 -15.53 5.54
C ALA A 157 -15.59 -14.74 6.61
N ARG A 158 -15.15 -14.90 7.85
CA ARG A 158 -15.62 -14.15 9.01
C ARG A 158 -14.49 -13.30 9.58
N LEU A 159 -14.82 -12.05 9.88
CA LEU A 159 -13.93 -11.11 10.54
C LEU A 159 -14.17 -11.18 12.05
N VAL A 160 -13.10 -11.43 12.81
CA VAL A 160 -13.14 -11.45 14.28
C VAL A 160 -12.29 -10.28 14.76
N ALA A 161 -12.91 -9.30 15.41
CA ALA A 161 -12.19 -8.22 16.08
C ALA A 161 -11.40 -8.79 17.27
N ALA A 162 -10.24 -8.19 17.60
CA ALA A 162 -9.57 -8.52 18.84
C ALA A 162 -10.49 -8.19 20.03
N SER A 163 -10.65 -9.15 20.94
CA SER A 163 -11.25 -8.88 22.26
C SER A 163 -10.32 -7.94 23.00
N VAL A 164 -10.86 -6.80 23.45
CA VAL A 164 -10.17 -5.95 24.43
C VAL A 164 -10.63 -6.50 25.77
N ASP A 165 -9.81 -7.35 26.39
CA ASP A 165 -9.96 -7.71 27.81
C ASP A 165 -9.49 -6.54 28.69
#